data_AF-A0A1P8YPL4-F1
#
_entry.id   AF-A0A1P8YPL4-F1
#
_cell.length_a   1.000
_cell.length_b   1.000
_cell.length_c   1.000
_cell.angle_alpha   90.00
_cell.angle_beta   90.00
_cell.angle_gamma   90.00
#
_symmetry.space_group_name_H-M   'P 1'
#
loop_
_entity.id
_entity.type
_entity.pdbx_description
1 polymer ?
#
loop_
_entity_poly.entity_id
_entity_poly.type
_entity_poly.pdbx_seq_one_letter_code
_entity_poly.pdbx_strand_id
1 'polypeptide(L)'
;MTMIDYPDDVIAAQPMGYWTDLAARAIIGALRGQLAVEQLTQPHWWTLNHVSGSPGAWTRTTLAQRLDEFADEGTDFGAVVDDLVGRGGCGSTREPAP
;
A
#
# COMPACT_ATOMS: atom_id res chain seq x y z
N MET A 1 7.43 -22.76 14.06
CA MET A 1 8.53 -21.80 13.86
C MET A 1 9.33 -21.79 15.15
N THR A 2 10.53 -22.37 15.15
CA THR A 2 11.41 -22.39 16.32
C THR A 2 11.96 -20.99 16.53
N MET A 3 11.64 -20.38 17.67
CA MET A 3 12.21 -19.10 18.07
C MET A 3 13.61 -19.39 18.60
N ILE A 4 14.64 -18.94 17.88
CA ILE A 4 16.00 -18.97 18.38
C ILE A 4 16.12 -17.85 19.40
N ASP A 5 16.49 -18.19 20.63
CA ASP A 5 16.74 -17.23 21.70
C ASP A 5 18.20 -16.75 21.60
N TYR A 6 18.39 -15.44 21.48
CA TYR A 6 19.71 -14.82 21.39
C TYR A 6 19.91 -13.91 22.60
N PRO A 7 21.10 -13.90 23.21
CA PRO A 7 21.38 -13.00 24.33
C PRO A 7 21.37 -11.53 23.89
N ASP A 8 20.97 -10.63 24.79
CA ASP A 8 20.71 -9.20 24.52
C ASP A 8 21.94 -8.46 23.95
N ASP A 9 23.15 -8.85 24.34
CA ASP A 9 24.40 -8.26 23.84
C ASP A 9 24.65 -8.57 22.37
N VAL A 10 24.31 -9.78 21.92
CA VAL A 10 24.38 -10.21 20.52
C VAL A 10 23.33 -9.50 19.66
N ILE A 11 22.14 -9.29 20.22
CA ILE A 11 21.05 -8.50 19.63
C ILE A 11 21.46 -7.02 19.49
N ALA A 12 22.00 -6.43 20.56
CA ALA A 12 22.42 -5.03 20.59
C ALA A 12 23.60 -4.74 19.64
N ALA A 13 24.45 -5.72 19.36
CA ALA A 13 25.57 -5.60 18.43
C ALA A 13 25.17 -5.66 16.95
N GLN A 14 23.90 -5.94 16.61
CA GLN A 14 23.48 -6.00 15.21
C GLN A 14 23.60 -4.63 14.54
N PRO A 15 24.03 -4.57 13.25
CA PRO A 15 24.07 -3.33 12.51
C PRO A 15 22.70 -2.65 12.47
N MET A 16 22.65 -1.31 12.49
CA MET A 16 21.39 -0.56 12.39
C MET A 16 20.51 -1.05 11.22
N GLY A 17 21.15 -1.43 10.09
CA GLY A 17 20.49 -1.98 8.92
C GLY A 17 19.60 -3.19 9.22
N TYR A 18 20.02 -4.10 10.11
CA TYR A 18 19.25 -5.28 10.49
C TYR A 18 17.93 -4.89 11.18
N TRP A 19 18.00 -3.99 12.16
CA TRP A 19 16.82 -3.52 12.89
C TRP A 19 15.86 -2.73 12.02
N THR A 20 16.39 -1.86 11.16
CA THR A 20 15.55 -1.08 10.24
C THR A 20 14.84 -1.98 9.22
N ASP A 21 15.50 -3.02 8.74
CA ASP A 21 14.94 -3.98 7.79
C ASP A 21 13.88 -4.88 8.46
N LEU A 22 14.13 -5.35 9.69
CA LEU A 22 13.14 -6.08 10.47
C LEU A 22 11.88 -5.24 10.75
N ALA A 23 12.05 -3.99 11.17
CA ALA A 23 10.96 -3.06 11.39
C ALA A 23 10.19 -2.77 10.08
N ALA A 24 10.90 -2.50 8.98
CA ALA A 24 10.29 -2.24 7.68
C ALA A 24 9.42 -3.41 7.21
N ARG A 25 9.93 -4.65 7.31
CA ARG A 25 9.15 -5.86 6.97
C ARG A 25 7.89 -6.01 7.81
N ALA A 26 7.99 -5.79 9.12
CA ALA A 26 6.84 -5.90 10.02
C ALA A 26 5.76 -4.85 9.68
N ILE A 27 6.17 -3.59 9.46
CA ILE A 27 5.26 -2.49 9.10
C ILE A 27 4.60 -2.73 7.74
N ILE A 28 5.38 -3.07 6.71
CA ILE A 28 4.87 -3.35 5.36
C ILE A 28 3.92 -4.54 5.37
N GLY A 29 4.25 -5.60 6.13
CA GLY A 29 3.39 -6.76 6.29
C GLY A 29 2.04 -6.41 6.93
N ALA A 30 2.05 -5.62 8.01
CA ALA A 30 0.82 -5.15 8.65
C ALA A 30 -0.05 -4.29 7.73
N LEU A 31 0.57 -3.34 6.99
CA LEU A 31 -0.14 -2.51 6.01
C LEU A 31 -0.78 -3.34 4.90
N ARG A 32 -0.03 -4.29 4.31
CA ARG A 32 -0.56 -5.22 3.30
C ARG A 32 -1.72 -6.05 3.87
N GLY A 33 -1.62 -6.49 5.11
CA GLY A 33 -2.70 -7.20 5.80
C GLY A 33 -3.98 -6.37 5.90
N GLN A 34 -3.89 -5.10 6.29
CA GLN A 34 -5.05 -4.20 6.37
C GLN A 34 -5.62 -3.85 4.99
N LEU A 35 -4.77 -3.63 3.99
CA LEU A 35 -5.23 -3.41 2.62
C LEU A 35 -6.01 -4.61 2.08
N ALA A 36 -5.55 -5.83 2.38
CA ALA A 36 -6.23 -7.05 1.94
C ALA A 36 -7.64 -7.21 2.55
N VAL A 37 -7.88 -6.74 3.78
CA VAL A 37 -9.23 -6.72 4.39
C VAL A 37 -10.21 -5.92 3.53
N GLU A 38 -9.74 -4.82 2.95
CA GLU A 38 -10.52 -3.96 2.04
C GLU A 38 -10.44 -4.41 0.58
N GLN A 39 -9.85 -5.57 0.30
CA GLN A 39 -9.60 -6.08 -1.05
C GLN A 39 -8.76 -5.12 -1.91
N LEU A 40 -7.82 -4.42 -1.26
CA LEU A 40 -6.86 -3.50 -1.86
C LEU A 40 -5.44 -4.08 -1.82
N THR A 41 -4.56 -3.49 -2.61
CA THR A 41 -3.14 -3.83 -2.71
C THR A 41 -2.29 -2.59 -2.49
N GLN A 42 -0.96 -2.75 -2.38
CA GLN A 42 -0.06 -1.59 -2.22
C GLN A 42 -0.18 -0.55 -3.36
N PRO A 43 -0.25 -0.95 -4.65
CA PRO A 43 -0.54 -0.02 -5.74
C PRO A 43 -1.81 0.81 -5.54
N HIS A 44 -2.90 0.19 -5.08
CA HIS A 44 -4.13 0.91 -4.76
C HIS A 44 -3.91 2.01 -3.70
N TRP A 45 -3.18 1.68 -2.62
CA TRP A 45 -2.86 2.61 -1.56
C TRP A 45 -2.00 3.79 -2.04
N TRP A 46 -0.98 3.53 -2.86
CA TRP A 46 -0.16 4.59 -3.45
C TRP A 46 -0.99 5.54 -4.30
N THR A 47 -1.86 5.00 -5.17
CA THR A 47 -2.76 5.78 -6.01
C THR A 47 -3.67 6.66 -5.16
N LEU A 48 -4.35 6.08 -4.15
CA LEU A 48 -5.27 6.81 -3.28
C LEU A 48 -4.57 7.91 -2.48
N ASN A 49 -3.38 7.65 -1.92
CA ASN A 49 -2.64 8.64 -1.15
C ASN A 49 -2.17 9.83 -2.00
N HIS A 50 -1.72 9.60 -3.24
CA HIS A 50 -1.31 10.70 -4.10
C HIS A 50 -2.51 11.56 -4.51
N VAL A 51 -3.63 10.93 -4.88
CA VAL A 51 -4.86 11.64 -5.25
C VAL A 51 -5.43 12.40 -4.05
N SER A 52 -5.44 11.80 -2.85
CA SER A 52 -5.92 12.43 -1.63
C SER A 52 -4.98 13.54 -1.12
N GLY A 53 -3.67 13.39 -1.30
CA GLY A 53 -2.68 14.38 -0.86
C GLY A 53 -2.68 15.64 -1.71
N SER A 54 -3.04 15.52 -2.99
CA SER A 54 -3.13 16.65 -3.93
C SER A 54 -4.36 16.52 -4.85
N PRO A 55 -5.58 16.77 -4.33
CA PRO A 55 -6.80 16.63 -5.12
C PRO A 55 -6.80 17.52 -6.37
N GLY A 56 -7.14 16.95 -7.53
CA GLY A 56 -7.19 17.66 -8.81
C GLY A 56 -5.83 17.99 -9.45
N ALA A 57 -4.71 17.70 -8.78
CA ALA A 57 -3.37 17.94 -9.32
C ALA A 57 -2.91 16.86 -10.33
N TRP A 58 -3.57 15.71 -10.32
CA TRP A 58 -3.14 14.53 -11.07
C TRP A 58 -4.00 14.27 -12.29
N THR A 59 -3.34 14.06 -13.42
CA THR A 59 -3.91 13.34 -14.56
C THR A 59 -3.54 11.87 -14.43
N ARG A 60 -4.24 10.98 -15.13
CA ARG A 60 -3.89 9.55 -15.18
C ARG A 60 -2.42 9.33 -15.58
N THR A 61 -1.97 10.03 -16.61
CA THR A 61 -0.60 9.92 -17.12
C THR A 61 0.43 10.42 -16.12
N THR A 62 0.23 11.61 -15.54
CA THR A 62 1.21 12.18 -14.61
C THR A 62 1.27 11.41 -13.29
N LEU A 63 0.16 10.82 -12.87
CA LEU A 63 0.13 9.93 -11.70
C LEU A 63 0.87 8.62 -11.97
N ALA A 64 0.61 7.96 -13.11
CA ALA A 64 1.29 6.72 -13.47
C ALA A 64 2.81 6.93 -13.56
N GLN A 65 3.27 8.00 -14.21
CA GLN A 65 4.69 8.36 -14.27
C GLN A 65 5.32 8.57 -12.90
N ARG A 66 4.61 9.25 -11.99
CA ARG A 66 5.10 9.48 -10.63
C ARG A 66 5.19 8.18 -9.83
N LEU A 67 4.24 7.27 -10.03
CA LEU A 67 4.17 6.03 -9.30
C LEU A 67 5.12 4.94 -9.84
N ASP A 68 5.58 5.08 -11.08
CA ASP A 68 6.55 4.17 -11.71
C ASP A 68 7.87 4.10 -10.92
N GLU A 69 8.25 5.17 -10.22
CA GLU A 69 9.40 5.20 -9.30
C GLU A 69 9.28 4.20 -8.14
N PHE A 70 8.07 3.78 -7.82
CA PHE A 70 7.75 2.86 -6.73
C PHE A 70 7.21 1.51 -7.22
N ALA A 71 7.01 1.35 -8.53
CA ALA A 71 6.44 0.13 -9.11
C ALA A 71 7.36 -1.07 -8.89
N ASP A 72 6.77 -2.17 -8.42
CA ASP A 72 7.35 -3.49 -8.67
C ASP A 72 7.24 -3.78 -10.19
N GLU A 73 8.17 -4.56 -10.73
CA GLU A 73 8.16 -4.96 -12.15
C GLU A 73 6.78 -5.48 -12.59
N GLY A 74 6.22 -4.88 -13.64
CA GLY A 74 4.92 -5.27 -14.22
C GLY A 74 3.68 -4.64 -13.59
N THR A 75 3.83 -3.66 -12.69
CA THR A 75 2.68 -2.90 -12.15
C THR A 75 2.06 -2.02 -13.24
N ASP A 76 0.79 -2.26 -13.60
CA ASP A 76 0.01 -1.39 -14.48
C ASP A 76 -0.88 -0.44 -13.68
N PHE A 77 -0.41 0.79 -13.46
CA PHE A 77 -1.19 1.80 -12.74
C PHE A 77 -2.44 2.27 -13.48
N GLY A 78 -2.53 2.09 -14.80
CA GLY A 78 -3.77 2.35 -15.55
C GLY A 78 -4.88 1.41 -15.10
N ALA A 79 -4.57 0.11 -15.05
CA ALA A 79 -5.50 -0.92 -14.57
C ALA A 79 -5.87 -0.72 -13.09
N VAL A 80 -4.92 -0.32 -12.23
CA VAL A 80 -5.18 0.00 -10.81
C VAL A 80 -6.15 1.18 -10.66
N VAL A 81 -5.99 2.23 -11.46
CA VAL A 81 -6.91 3.38 -11.46
C VAL A 81 -8.30 2.97 -11.95
N ASP A 82 -8.39 2.15 -12.99
CA ASP A 82 -9.67 1.66 -13.50
C ASP A 82 -10.40 0.78 -12.48
N ASP A 83 -9.68 -0.07 -11.75
CA ASP A 83 -10.26 -0.87 -10.65
C ASP A 83 -10.82 0.02 -9.54
N LEU A 84 -10.08 1.06 -9.11
CA LEU A 84 -10.55 2.01 -8.09
C LEU A 84 -11.78 2.80 -8.55
N VAL A 85 -11.79 3.27 -9.80
CA VAL A 85 -12.96 3.96 -10.37
C VAL A 85 -14.15 3.01 -10.47
N GLY A 86 -13.95 1.76 -10.86
CA GLY A 86 -14.99 0.73 -10.90
C GLY A 86 -15.62 0.48 -9.53
N ARG A 87 -14.81 0.45 -8.46
CA ARG A 87 -15.28 0.29 -7.07
C ARG A 87 -16.10 1.49 -6.58
N GLY A 88 -15.76 2.70 -7.02
CA GLY A 88 -16.53 3.91 -6.73
C GLY A 88 -17.70 4.18 -7.70
N GLY A 89 -17.89 3.34 -8.72
CA GLY A 89 -18.68 3.64 -9.91
C GLY A 89 -20.04 2.93 -10.05
N CYS A 90 -20.43 2.00 -9.16
CA CYS A 90 -21.79 1.48 -9.13
C CYS A 90 -22.68 2.29 -8.18
N GLY A 91 -23.53 3.15 -8.76
CA GLY A 91 -24.34 4.14 -8.03
C GLY A 91 -25.68 3.67 -7.44
N SER A 92 -26.43 4.69 -7.02
CA SER A 92 -27.78 4.75 -6.42
C SER A 92 -27.85 4.72 -4.89
N THR A 93 -28.26 5.87 -4.37
CA THR A 93 -28.93 6.14 -3.10
C THR A 93 -29.57 4.91 -2.47
N ARG A 94 -29.15 4.55 -1.24
CA ARG A 94 -29.95 3.67 -0.39
C ARG A 94 -31.18 4.47 0.05
N GLU A 95 -32.31 4.25 -0.62
CA GLU A 95 -33.63 4.70 -0.18
C GLU A 95 -33.93 4.10 1.21
N PRO A 96 -34.47 4.86 2.18
CA PRO A 96 -34.81 4.29 3.47
C PRO A 96 -36.06 3.42 3.35
N ALA A 97 -36.00 2.22 3.92
CA ALA A 97 -37.09 1.24 3.98
C ALA A 97 -38.31 1.79 4.78
N PRO A 98 -39.54 1.32 4.49
CA PRO A 98 -40.80 1.87 5.00
C PRO A 98 -41.00 1.71 6.51
#